data_AF-A0A914W6Q5-F1
#
_entry.id   AF-A0A914W6Q5-F1
#
_cell.length_a   1.000
_cell.length_b   1.000
_cell.length_c   1.000
_cell.angle_alpha   90.00
_cell.angle_beta   90.00
_cell.angle_gamma   90.00
#
_symmetry.space_group_name_H-M   'P 1'
#
loop_
_entity.id
_entity.type
_entity.pdbx_description
1 polymer ?
#
loop_
_entity_poly.entity_id
_entity_poly.type
_entity_poly.pdbx_seq_one_letter_code
_entity_poly.pdbx_strand_id
1 'polypeptide(L)'
;MALSTSAVVTLFRFRHPPSALLKSLAYRHFATTSSSDDNNWASTSSSSQWSDRSAARSGGDLTIRYERGLPIVSVPLPSRKEICQFTVRPVSDTVGDLCRNISAEDRGIDLVAMYSSDGVRISYSTRVEHVLQLGAFQLRINDTMYTAAPPTPLPLVDAESAAAVDAAHVSTEHLQTIADVKSTIGALYAALHVDEHKLKIERDLLVKLEQLRTQVRPLEEMKALIDAECERRTDRLLWLGMAAMGAQMGVYARLTWWEYSWDIMEPVTYFTTYATVIGSFGYYLLTRQ
;
A
#
# COMPACT_ATOMS: atom_id res chain seq x y z
N MET A 1 56.97 -6.11 -9.85
CA MET A 1 56.23 -5.44 -8.76
C MET A 1 55.62 -4.16 -9.32
N ALA A 2 54.39 -4.26 -9.85
CA ALA A 2 53.63 -3.12 -10.36
C ALA A 2 52.29 -3.14 -9.62
N LEU A 3 52.14 -2.26 -8.64
CA LEU A 3 50.91 -2.11 -7.87
C LEU A 3 50.15 -0.88 -8.41
N SER A 4 49.09 -1.20 -9.15
CA SER A 4 47.77 -0.56 -9.17
C SER A 4 47.68 0.91 -8.71
N THR A 5 47.63 1.81 -9.68
CA THR A 5 47.30 3.24 -9.50
C THR A 5 45.79 3.52 -9.50
N SER A 6 44.94 2.49 -9.46
CA SER A 6 43.49 2.66 -9.66
C SER A 6 42.66 2.79 -8.37
N ALA A 7 43.27 2.78 -7.19
CA ALA A 7 42.53 2.63 -5.91
C ALA A 7 42.36 3.91 -5.07
N VAL A 8 43.01 5.03 -5.40
CA VAL A 8 43.01 6.22 -4.51
C VAL A 8 41.98 7.29 -4.91
N VAL A 9 41.37 7.20 -6.09
CA VAL A 9 40.40 8.20 -6.58
C VAL A 9 38.95 7.93 -6.12
N THR A 10 38.68 6.83 -5.42
CA THR A 10 37.31 6.42 -5.05
C THR A 10 36.75 7.10 -3.79
N LEU A 11 37.51 7.94 -3.07
CA LEU A 11 37.08 8.45 -1.75
C LEU A 11 36.45 9.86 -1.70
N PHE A 12 36.25 10.54 -2.83
CA PHE A 12 35.52 11.82 -2.85
C PHE A 12 34.40 11.83 -3.89
N ARG A 13 33.49 10.86 -3.81
CA ARG A 13 32.20 10.92 -4.52
C ARG A 13 31.17 11.56 -3.58
N PHE A 14 30.99 12.89 -3.70
CA PHE A 14 29.85 13.58 -3.11
C PHE A 14 28.57 13.02 -3.74
N ARG A 15 27.95 12.09 -3.02
CA ARG A 15 26.71 11.43 -3.43
C ARG A 15 25.53 12.29 -3.02
N HIS A 16 25.07 13.15 -3.93
CA HIS A 16 23.66 13.55 -3.90
C HIS A 16 22.79 12.31 -4.18
N PRO A 17 21.74 12.06 -3.40
CA PRO A 17 20.88 10.91 -3.60
C PRO A 17 20.05 11.09 -4.89
N PRO A 18 20.06 10.14 -5.83
CA PRO A 18 19.03 10.11 -6.85
C PRO A 18 17.71 9.70 -6.18
N SER A 19 16.67 10.46 -6.45
CA SER A 19 15.26 10.18 -6.16
C SER A 19 14.83 8.85 -6.79
N ALA A 20 15.11 7.75 -6.08
CA ALA A 20 14.58 6.42 -6.38
C ALA A 20 13.28 6.22 -5.57
N LEU A 21 12.20 6.86 -6.01
CA LEU A 21 10.87 6.62 -5.43
C LEU A 21 9.74 6.54 -6.46
N LEU A 22 9.99 6.01 -7.66
CA LEU A 22 8.90 5.67 -8.61
C LEU A 22 9.22 4.44 -9.48
N LYS A 23 9.56 3.29 -8.88
CA LYS A 23 9.63 1.99 -9.61
C LYS A 23 9.22 0.77 -8.77
N SER A 24 8.07 0.80 -8.09
CA SER A 24 7.52 -0.42 -7.45
C SER A 24 6.01 -0.64 -7.61
N LEU A 25 5.35 0.02 -8.57
CA LEU A 25 3.94 -0.23 -8.87
C LEU A 25 3.71 -0.46 -10.37
N ALA A 26 4.32 -1.52 -10.89
CA ALA A 26 3.93 -2.10 -12.17
C ALA A 26 4.47 -3.53 -12.23
N TYR A 27 3.71 -4.49 -11.69
CA TYR A 27 3.50 -5.84 -12.22
C TYR A 27 2.80 -6.70 -11.15
N ARG A 28 1.48 -6.78 -11.23
CA ARG A 28 0.74 -7.96 -10.76
C ARG A 28 -0.27 -8.31 -11.84
N HIS A 29 0.23 -8.96 -12.88
CA HIS A 29 -0.60 -9.74 -13.79
C HIS A 29 -1.13 -10.96 -13.04
N PHE A 30 -2.44 -11.06 -13.06
CA PHE A 30 -3.25 -12.26 -13.30
C PHE A 30 -2.45 -13.56 -13.50
N ALA A 31 -2.57 -14.49 -12.55
CA ALA A 31 -2.18 -15.88 -12.72
C ALA A 31 -3.40 -16.76 -12.46
N THR A 32 -4.14 -17.05 -13.52
CA THR A 32 -4.97 -18.23 -13.65
C THR A 32 -4.05 -19.45 -13.69
N THR A 33 -4.20 -20.36 -12.73
CA THR A 33 -3.72 -21.74 -12.87
C THR A 33 -4.87 -22.69 -12.55
N SER A 34 -5.37 -23.31 -13.61
CA SER A 34 -6.18 -24.51 -13.60
C SER A 34 -5.25 -25.73 -13.66
N SER A 35 -5.34 -26.62 -12.67
CA SER A 35 -5.08 -28.07 -12.79
C SER A 35 -5.81 -28.73 -11.63
N SER A 36 -6.96 -29.38 -11.84
CA SER A 36 -7.14 -30.74 -12.35
C SER A 36 -6.30 -31.79 -11.61
N ASP A 37 -7.04 -32.54 -10.81
CA ASP A 37 -6.91 -33.95 -10.43
C ASP A 37 -5.72 -34.38 -9.58
N ASP A 38 -6.04 -34.71 -8.31
CA ASP A 38 -5.76 -36.06 -7.81
C ASP A 38 -6.83 -36.50 -6.81
N ASN A 39 -7.49 -37.60 -7.17
CA ASN A 39 -8.41 -38.37 -6.36
C ASN A 39 -7.70 -38.91 -5.10
N ASN A 40 -8.32 -38.79 -3.93
CA ASN A 40 -8.39 -39.95 -3.05
C ASN A 40 -9.60 -39.90 -2.11
N TRP A 41 -10.60 -40.70 -2.46
CA TRP A 41 -11.62 -41.18 -1.56
C TRP A 41 -10.98 -42.21 -0.63
N ALA A 42 -10.80 -41.85 0.64
CA ALA A 42 -10.60 -42.81 1.71
C ALA A 42 -11.62 -42.52 2.81
N SER A 43 -12.73 -43.25 2.75
CA SER A 43 -13.64 -43.42 3.87
C SER A 43 -12.84 -44.04 5.01
N THR A 44 -12.59 -43.26 6.07
CA THR A 44 -12.25 -43.81 7.37
C THR A 44 -13.22 -43.22 8.38
N SER A 45 -14.30 -43.96 8.58
CA SER A 45 -15.08 -43.94 9.79
C SER A 45 -14.17 -44.19 10.98
N SER A 46 -13.81 -43.15 11.70
CA SER A 46 -13.28 -43.26 13.05
C SER A 46 -14.10 -42.36 13.95
N SER A 47 -15.02 -43.01 14.66
CA SER A 47 -15.65 -42.51 15.86
C SER A 47 -14.58 -41.99 16.82
N SER A 48 -14.60 -40.69 17.09
CA SER A 48 -14.06 -40.16 18.34
C SER A 48 -15.13 -39.29 18.95
N GLN A 49 -16.04 -40.00 19.60
CA GLN A 49 -16.76 -39.64 20.80
C GLN A 49 -16.02 -38.55 21.60
N TRP A 50 -16.42 -37.30 21.43
CA TRP A 50 -16.08 -36.22 22.35
C TRP A 50 -17.30 -35.90 23.17
N SER A 51 -17.22 -36.47 24.37
CA SER A 51 -18.05 -36.33 25.55
C SER A 51 -18.67 -34.95 25.71
N ASP A 52 -19.97 -34.97 25.96
CA ASP A 52 -20.70 -33.97 26.71
C ASP A 52 -19.87 -33.42 27.87
N ARG A 53 -19.49 -32.15 27.77
CA ARG A 53 -19.25 -31.29 28.91
C ARG A 53 -20.03 -30.01 28.69
N SER A 54 -21.30 -30.08 29.06
CA SER A 54 -22.10 -28.93 29.43
C SER A 54 -21.34 -28.14 30.49
N ALA A 55 -20.76 -27.01 30.09
CA ALA A 55 -20.17 -26.04 31.00
C ALA A 55 -20.40 -24.62 30.45
N ALA A 56 -21.18 -23.88 31.24
CA ALA A 56 -21.21 -22.41 31.34
C ALA A 56 -21.75 -21.61 30.14
N ARG A 57 -23.06 -21.35 30.21
CA ARG A 57 -23.71 -20.12 29.74
C ARG A 57 -22.96 -18.88 30.25
N SER A 58 -22.37 -18.12 29.35
CA SER A 58 -22.33 -16.65 29.39
C SER A 58 -22.22 -16.12 27.96
N GLY A 59 -23.33 -16.18 27.22
CA GLY A 59 -23.41 -15.63 25.86
C GLY A 59 -23.33 -14.12 25.92
N GLY A 60 -22.17 -13.55 25.56
CA GLY A 60 -22.11 -12.15 25.16
C GLY A 60 -22.88 -12.02 23.85
N ASP A 61 -23.80 -11.08 23.76
CA ASP A 61 -24.62 -10.91 22.56
C ASP A 61 -23.80 -10.15 21.50
N LEU A 62 -23.70 -10.69 20.28
CA LEU A 62 -23.11 -9.96 19.15
C LEU A 62 -24.16 -9.03 18.57
N THR A 63 -23.91 -7.73 18.60
CA THR A 63 -24.87 -6.75 18.08
C THR A 63 -24.45 -6.27 16.69
N ILE A 64 -25.39 -6.33 15.75
CA ILE A 64 -25.23 -5.79 14.40
C ILE A 64 -26.11 -4.55 14.30
N ARG A 65 -25.56 -3.45 13.81
CA ARG A 65 -26.28 -2.19 13.60
C ARG A 65 -26.06 -1.71 12.17
N TYR A 66 -27.06 -1.08 11.57
CA TYR A 66 -26.89 -0.45 10.26
C TYR A 66 -26.74 1.05 10.44
N GLU A 67 -25.58 1.58 10.09
CA GLU A 67 -25.34 3.02 10.07
C GLU A 67 -24.97 3.45 8.65
N ARG A 68 -25.70 4.46 8.13
CA ARG A 68 -25.48 5.00 6.77
C ARG A 68 -25.50 3.93 5.67
N GLY A 69 -26.32 2.88 5.84
CA GLY A 69 -26.45 1.79 4.87
C GLY A 69 -25.35 0.72 4.91
N LEU A 70 -24.42 0.80 5.86
CA LEU A 70 -23.38 -0.22 6.07
C LEU A 70 -23.61 -0.97 7.40
N PRO A 71 -23.49 -2.31 7.42
CA PRO A 71 -23.52 -3.08 8.65
C PRO A 71 -22.25 -2.84 9.49
N ILE A 72 -22.47 -2.52 10.75
CA ILE A 72 -21.48 -2.42 11.82
C ILE A 72 -21.67 -3.61 12.75
N VAL A 73 -20.66 -4.47 12.83
CA VAL A 73 -20.65 -5.65 13.70
C VAL A 73 -19.86 -5.32 14.96
N SER A 74 -20.51 -5.33 16.12
CA SER A 74 -19.88 -5.04 17.41
C SER A 74 -19.47 -6.34 18.08
N VAL A 75 -18.16 -6.61 18.12
CA VAL A 75 -17.56 -7.86 18.59
C VAL A 75 -16.77 -7.63 19.89
N PRO A 76 -17.04 -8.36 20.99
CA PRO A 76 -16.21 -8.31 22.18
C PRO A 76 -14.89 -9.06 21.95
N LEU A 77 -13.76 -8.37 22.12
CA LEU A 77 -12.42 -8.95 21.92
C LEU A 77 -11.89 -9.58 23.22
N PRO A 78 -11.36 -10.82 23.19
CA PRO A 78 -11.05 -11.61 24.39
C PRO A 78 -9.86 -11.05 25.21
N SER A 79 -8.84 -10.48 24.57
CA SER A 79 -7.63 -10.05 25.29
C SER A 79 -7.84 -8.82 26.16
N ARG A 80 -8.58 -7.83 25.64
CA ARG A 80 -8.78 -6.52 26.29
C ARG A 80 -10.14 -6.37 26.96
N LYS A 81 -11.07 -7.29 26.73
CA LYS A 81 -12.46 -7.26 27.24
C LYS A 81 -13.20 -5.96 26.87
N GLU A 82 -12.88 -5.40 25.70
CA GLU A 82 -13.57 -4.24 25.13
C GLU A 82 -14.35 -4.66 23.88
N ILE A 83 -15.36 -3.87 23.51
CA ILE A 83 -16.18 -4.10 22.32
C ILE A 83 -15.56 -3.32 21.17
N CYS A 84 -15.18 -4.01 20.11
CA CYS A 84 -14.68 -3.41 18.88
C CYS A 84 -15.73 -3.45 17.78
N GLN A 85 -15.86 -2.37 17.02
CA GLN A 85 -16.85 -2.23 15.95
C GLN A 85 -16.18 -2.39 14.59
N PHE A 86 -16.68 -3.33 13.79
CA PHE A 86 -16.19 -3.60 12.45
C PHE A 86 -17.23 -3.15 11.42
N THR A 87 -16.87 -2.18 10.59
CA THR A 87 -17.67 -1.80 9.42
C THR A 87 -17.42 -2.78 8.29
N VAL A 88 -18.49 -3.28 7.69
CA VAL A 88 -18.38 -4.29 6.62
C VAL A 88 -19.14 -3.80 5.39
N ARG A 89 -18.59 -4.05 4.21
CA ARG A 89 -19.26 -3.74 2.94
C ARG A 89 -19.87 -5.03 2.37
N PRO A 90 -21.21 -5.18 2.38
CA PRO A 90 -21.86 -6.46 2.05
C PRO A 90 -21.48 -7.04 0.68
N VAL A 91 -21.33 -6.18 -0.33
CA VAL A 91 -21.06 -6.57 -1.72
C VAL A 91 -19.58 -6.84 -1.99
N SER A 92 -18.68 -6.05 -1.41
CA SER A 92 -17.25 -6.15 -1.70
C SER A 92 -16.50 -7.07 -0.75
N ASP A 93 -16.91 -7.14 0.51
CA ASP A 93 -16.18 -7.84 1.55
C ASP A 93 -16.70 -9.28 1.71
N THR A 94 -15.78 -10.17 2.10
CA THR A 94 -16.08 -11.58 2.37
C THR A 94 -16.01 -11.89 3.86
N VAL A 95 -16.58 -13.02 4.26
CA VAL A 95 -16.45 -13.55 5.63
C VAL A 95 -14.98 -13.69 6.03
N GLY A 96 -14.11 -14.07 5.08
CA GLY A 96 -12.67 -14.12 5.26
C GLY A 96 -12.04 -12.78 5.59
N ASP A 97 -12.49 -11.71 4.94
CA ASP A 97 -12.00 -10.36 5.23
C ASP A 97 -12.41 -9.92 6.63
N LEU A 98 -13.65 -10.18 7.03
CA LEU A 98 -14.13 -9.90 8.39
C LEU A 98 -13.36 -10.69 9.45
N CYS A 99 -13.20 -12.00 9.26
CA CYS A 99 -12.43 -12.84 10.18
C CYS A 99 -10.97 -12.40 10.28
N ARG A 100 -10.36 -12.02 9.15
CA ARG A 100 -8.99 -11.49 9.12
C ARG A 100 -8.89 -10.18 9.89
N ASN A 101 -9.83 -9.26 9.70
CA ASN A 101 -9.86 -7.97 10.40
C ASN A 101 -9.97 -8.18 11.92
N ILE A 102 -10.81 -9.10 12.37
CA ILE A 102 -10.95 -9.45 13.79
C ILE A 102 -9.63 -10.04 14.34
N SER A 103 -9.02 -10.99 13.62
CA SER A 103 -7.74 -11.59 14.04
C SER A 103 -6.56 -10.60 14.03
N ALA A 104 -6.61 -9.58 13.17
CA ALA A 104 -5.56 -8.57 13.08
C ALA A 104 -5.65 -7.55 14.22
N GLU A 105 -6.87 -7.25 14.68
CA GLU A 105 -7.13 -6.31 15.78
C GLU A 105 -6.71 -6.89 17.14
N ASP A 106 -6.99 -8.18 17.38
CA ASP A 106 -6.60 -8.86 18.62
C ASP A 106 -5.68 -10.06 18.35
N ARG A 107 -4.39 -9.88 18.69
CA ARG A 107 -3.36 -10.92 18.56
C ARG A 107 -3.54 -12.12 19.50
N GLY A 108 -4.46 -12.05 20.47
CA GLY A 108 -4.83 -13.18 21.33
C GLY A 108 -5.90 -14.09 20.73
N ILE A 109 -6.30 -13.84 19.48
CA ILE A 109 -7.26 -14.67 18.76
C ILE A 109 -6.52 -15.64 17.84
N ASP A 110 -6.59 -16.93 18.14
CA ASP A 110 -5.99 -17.99 17.32
C ASP A 110 -6.96 -18.53 16.27
N LEU A 111 -8.26 -18.54 16.58
CA LEU A 111 -9.29 -19.09 15.70
C LEU A 111 -10.51 -18.16 15.60
N VAL A 112 -10.84 -17.76 14.37
CA VAL A 112 -12.11 -17.10 14.03
C VAL A 112 -12.80 -17.86 12.92
N ALA A 113 -14.05 -18.25 13.16
CA ALA A 113 -14.90 -18.88 12.15
C ALA A 113 -16.37 -18.50 12.34
N MET A 114 -17.07 -18.33 11.23
CA MET A 114 -18.52 -18.12 11.22
C MET A 114 -19.24 -19.43 10.91
N TYR A 115 -20.38 -19.63 11.56
CA TYR A 115 -21.25 -20.79 11.44
C TYR A 115 -22.69 -20.32 11.18
N SER A 116 -23.44 -21.10 10.42
CA SER A 116 -24.89 -20.92 10.25
C SER A 116 -25.64 -21.22 11.55
N SER A 117 -26.91 -20.86 11.62
CA SER A 117 -27.84 -21.28 12.70
C SER A 117 -27.80 -22.79 12.93
N ASP A 118 -27.59 -23.56 11.87
CA ASP A 118 -27.61 -25.03 11.88
C ASP A 118 -26.28 -25.65 12.32
N GLY A 119 -25.30 -24.83 12.72
CA GLY A 119 -23.98 -25.29 13.14
C GLY A 119 -23.01 -25.66 12.01
N VAL A 120 -23.38 -25.39 10.75
CA VAL A 120 -22.52 -25.61 9.58
C VAL A 120 -21.55 -24.44 9.41
N ARG A 121 -20.26 -24.73 9.19
CA ARG A 121 -19.23 -23.69 8.96
C ARG A 121 -19.45 -22.97 7.64
N ILE A 122 -19.43 -21.64 7.68
CA ILE A 122 -19.52 -20.78 6.49
C ILE A 122 -18.12 -20.60 5.89
N SER A 123 -18.02 -20.70 4.55
CA SER A 123 -16.75 -20.49 3.83
C SER A 123 -16.23 -19.06 3.99
N TYR A 124 -14.90 -18.91 4.05
CA TYR A 124 -14.26 -17.59 4.04
C TYR A 124 -14.53 -16.82 2.73
N SER A 125 -14.81 -17.49 1.61
CA SER A 125 -15.13 -16.83 0.34
C SER A 125 -16.58 -16.36 0.23
N THR A 126 -17.44 -16.70 1.20
CA THR A 126 -18.84 -16.28 1.20
C THR A 126 -18.93 -14.77 1.39
N ARG A 127 -19.76 -14.12 0.58
CA ARG A 127 -20.05 -12.68 0.72
C ARG A 127 -20.76 -12.42 2.03
N VAL A 128 -20.40 -11.33 2.71
CA VAL A 128 -21.05 -10.98 3.98
C VAL A 128 -22.53 -10.66 3.78
N GLU A 129 -22.91 -10.12 2.61
CA GLU A 129 -24.31 -9.94 2.21
C GLU A 129 -25.15 -11.21 2.38
N HIS A 130 -24.66 -12.36 1.88
CA HIS A 130 -25.41 -13.61 1.95
C HIS A 130 -25.61 -14.07 3.40
N VAL A 131 -24.59 -13.90 4.24
CA VAL A 131 -24.67 -14.25 5.68
C VAL A 131 -25.67 -13.35 6.41
N LEU A 132 -25.70 -12.06 6.08
CA LEU A 132 -26.65 -11.12 6.67
C LEU A 132 -28.09 -11.36 6.21
N GLN A 133 -28.31 -11.91 5.01
CA GLN A 133 -29.62 -12.25 4.46
C GLN A 133 -30.21 -13.55 5.03
N LEU A 134 -29.37 -14.54 5.33
CA LEU A 134 -29.78 -15.84 5.88
C LEU A 134 -30.36 -15.75 7.31
N GLY A 135 -30.15 -14.63 8.01
CA GLY A 135 -30.65 -14.39 9.35
C GLY A 135 -29.60 -14.63 10.44
N ALA A 136 -29.97 -15.33 11.52
CA ALA A 136 -29.09 -15.52 12.67
C ALA A 136 -27.91 -16.45 12.32
N PHE A 137 -26.71 -16.01 12.69
CA PHE A 137 -25.47 -16.78 12.52
C PHE A 137 -24.66 -16.76 13.80
N GLN A 138 -23.70 -17.67 13.90
CA GLN A 138 -22.82 -17.80 15.06
C GLN A 138 -21.39 -17.47 14.66
N LEU A 139 -20.71 -16.60 15.43
CA LEU A 139 -19.29 -16.32 15.29
C LEU A 139 -18.56 -16.99 16.45
N ARG A 140 -17.63 -17.88 16.12
CA ARG A 140 -16.73 -18.49 17.08
C ARG A 140 -15.43 -17.71 17.13
N ILE A 141 -15.03 -17.27 18.33
CA ILE A 141 -13.73 -16.68 18.61
C ILE A 141 -13.07 -17.54 19.70
N ASN A 142 -11.96 -18.19 19.35
CA ASN A 142 -11.30 -19.21 20.18
C ASN A 142 -12.31 -20.29 20.64
N ASP A 143 -12.63 -20.31 21.95
CA ASP A 143 -13.53 -21.28 22.55
C ASP A 143 -14.93 -20.70 22.87
N THR A 144 -15.15 -19.42 22.60
CA THR A 144 -16.43 -18.75 22.86
C THR A 144 -17.24 -18.65 21.57
N MET A 145 -18.50 -19.08 21.64
CA MET A 145 -19.46 -18.91 20.55
C MET A 145 -20.37 -17.73 20.85
N TYR A 146 -20.44 -16.81 19.91
CA TYR A 146 -21.28 -15.64 19.97
C TYR A 146 -22.38 -15.77 18.91
N THR A 147 -23.63 -15.65 19.32
CA THR A 147 -24.76 -15.63 18.39
C THR A 147 -25.02 -14.19 17.99
N ALA A 148 -25.04 -13.91 16.70
CA ALA A 148 -25.45 -12.64 16.14
C ALA A 148 -26.76 -12.85 15.40
N ALA A 149 -27.82 -12.21 15.86
CA ALA A 149 -28.97 -11.96 15.03
C ALA A 149 -28.74 -10.61 14.36
N PRO A 150 -28.61 -10.53 13.02
CA PRO A 150 -28.86 -9.27 12.33
C PRO A 150 -30.19 -8.75 12.86
N PRO A 151 -30.33 -7.45 13.16
CA PRO A 151 -31.64 -6.90 13.40
C PRO A 151 -32.41 -7.19 12.12
N THR A 152 -33.25 -8.23 12.18
CA THR A 152 -34.39 -8.35 11.27
C THR A 152 -35.00 -6.97 11.30
N PRO A 153 -35.26 -6.31 10.16
CA PRO A 153 -36.05 -5.10 10.18
C PRO A 153 -37.36 -5.49 10.88
N LEU A 154 -37.45 -5.19 12.17
CA LEU A 154 -38.63 -5.54 12.95
C LEU A 154 -39.73 -4.74 12.26
N PRO A 155 -40.79 -5.39 11.77
CA PRO A 155 -42.03 -4.66 11.65
C PRO A 155 -42.32 -4.20 13.08
N LEU A 156 -42.46 -2.89 13.27
CA LEU A 156 -42.99 -2.34 14.51
C LEU A 156 -44.41 -2.90 14.68
N VAL A 157 -44.53 -4.03 15.36
CA VAL A 157 -45.81 -4.56 15.83
C VAL A 157 -45.94 -4.10 17.26
N ASP A 158 -46.37 -2.86 17.43
CA ASP A 158 -47.28 -2.58 18.52
C ASP A 158 -48.67 -3.04 18.06
N ALA A 159 -49.33 -3.83 18.89
CA ALA A 159 -50.61 -4.42 18.62
C ALA A 159 -51.64 -3.33 18.28
N GLU A 160 -52.19 -3.38 17.06
CA GLU A 160 -53.61 -3.26 16.71
C GLU A 160 -53.82 -2.75 15.26
N SER A 161 -54.59 -3.52 14.49
CA SER A 161 -55.25 -3.18 13.21
C SER A 161 -54.42 -3.06 11.91
N ALA A 162 -54.49 -4.12 11.09
CA ALA A 162 -54.85 -4.11 9.67
C ALA A 162 -54.16 -3.17 8.64
N ALA A 163 -52.97 -2.61 8.89
CA ALA A 163 -52.28 -1.72 7.93
C ALA A 163 -50.83 -2.16 7.56
N ALA A 164 -50.51 -3.45 7.67
CA ALA A 164 -49.13 -3.97 7.54
C ALA A 164 -48.75 -4.52 6.15
N VAL A 165 -49.48 -4.15 5.08
CA VAL A 165 -49.18 -4.59 3.71
C VAL A 165 -48.36 -3.56 2.92
N ASP A 166 -48.38 -2.28 3.30
CA ASP A 166 -47.74 -1.20 2.51
C ASP A 166 -46.23 -1.04 2.76
N ALA A 167 -45.71 -1.19 3.98
CA ALA A 167 -44.30 -0.87 4.27
C ALA A 167 -43.28 -1.92 3.78
N ALA A 168 -43.69 -3.20 3.72
CA ALA A 168 -42.88 -4.28 3.13
C ALA A 168 -42.90 -4.23 1.59
N HIS A 169 -43.99 -3.72 0.99
CA HIS A 169 -44.08 -3.44 -0.44
C HIS A 169 -43.12 -2.31 -0.86
N VAL A 170 -43.00 -1.24 -0.05
CA VAL A 170 -42.15 -0.08 -0.38
C VAL A 170 -40.65 -0.43 -0.49
N SER A 171 -40.13 -1.31 0.36
CA SER A 171 -38.70 -1.70 0.31
C SER A 171 -38.39 -2.70 -0.82
N THR A 172 -39.34 -3.58 -1.14
CA THR A 172 -39.19 -4.55 -2.22
C THR A 172 -39.34 -3.91 -3.59
N GLU A 173 -40.26 -2.95 -3.75
CA GLU A 173 -40.39 -2.12 -4.95
C GLU A 173 -39.14 -1.27 -5.20
N HIS A 174 -38.57 -0.64 -4.17
CA HIS A 174 -37.31 0.10 -4.34
C HIS A 174 -36.12 -0.78 -4.74
N LEU A 175 -36.03 -2.01 -4.23
CA LEU A 175 -34.99 -2.96 -4.68
C LEU A 175 -35.22 -3.44 -6.12
N GLN A 176 -36.48 -3.65 -6.51
CA GLN A 176 -36.87 -4.01 -7.88
C GLN A 176 -36.53 -2.87 -8.87
N THR A 177 -36.87 -1.63 -8.54
CA THR A 177 -36.54 -0.48 -9.40
C THR A 177 -35.03 -0.29 -9.58
N ILE A 178 -34.21 -0.52 -8.56
CA ILE A 178 -32.74 -0.47 -8.68
C ILE A 178 -32.22 -1.63 -9.56
N ALA A 179 -32.80 -2.82 -9.45
CA ALA A 179 -32.46 -3.94 -10.31
C ALA A 179 -32.80 -3.65 -11.78
N ASP A 180 -33.94 -3.01 -12.05
CA ASP A 180 -34.36 -2.60 -13.38
C ASP A 180 -33.45 -1.50 -13.95
N VAL A 181 -33.06 -0.51 -13.14
CA VAL A 181 -32.07 0.51 -13.53
C VAL A 181 -30.72 -0.14 -13.85
N LYS A 182 -30.28 -1.12 -13.07
CA LYS A 182 -29.03 -1.85 -13.34
C LYS A 182 -29.12 -2.68 -14.63
N SER A 183 -30.27 -3.30 -14.89
CA SER A 183 -30.52 -4.07 -16.11
C SER A 183 -30.53 -3.17 -17.35
N THR A 184 -31.19 -2.02 -17.28
CA THR A 184 -31.22 -1.03 -18.38
C THR A 184 -29.84 -0.41 -18.62
N ILE A 185 -29.07 -0.10 -17.57
CA ILE A 185 -27.67 0.32 -17.70
C ILE A 185 -26.85 -0.79 -18.36
N GLY A 186 -27.02 -2.05 -17.96
CA GLY A 186 -26.34 -3.19 -18.60
C GLY A 186 -26.65 -3.31 -20.09
N ALA A 187 -27.93 -3.18 -20.45
CA ALA A 187 -28.37 -3.18 -21.84
C ALA A 187 -27.80 -2.00 -22.63
N LEU A 188 -27.73 -0.80 -22.02
CA LEU A 188 -27.11 0.37 -22.63
C LEU A 188 -25.60 0.20 -22.79
N TYR A 189 -24.90 -0.36 -21.79
CA TYR A 189 -23.47 -0.66 -21.88
C TYR A 189 -23.16 -1.64 -23.02
N ALA A 190 -24.02 -2.64 -23.21
CA ALA A 190 -23.93 -3.59 -24.32
C ALA A 190 -24.23 -2.91 -25.67
N ALA A 191 -25.28 -2.08 -25.75
CA ALA A 191 -25.65 -1.38 -26.98
C ALA A 191 -24.61 -0.34 -27.40
N LEU A 192 -24.03 0.39 -26.44
CA LEU A 192 -23.05 1.45 -26.65
C LEU A 192 -21.61 0.92 -26.79
N HIS A 193 -21.39 -0.39 -26.71
CA HIS A 193 -20.08 -1.04 -26.87
C HIS A 193 -18.97 -0.36 -26.05
N VAL A 194 -19.25 -0.04 -24.79
CA VAL A 194 -18.35 0.75 -23.94
C VAL A 194 -16.98 0.08 -23.79
N ASP A 195 -16.94 -1.25 -23.77
CA ASP A 195 -15.71 -2.02 -23.66
C ASP A 195 -14.81 -1.85 -24.90
N GLU A 196 -15.39 -1.78 -26.09
CA GLU A 196 -14.64 -1.52 -27.33
C GLU A 196 -14.07 -0.10 -27.33
N HIS A 197 -14.84 0.88 -26.84
CA HIS A 197 -14.37 2.25 -26.67
C HIS A 197 -13.22 2.35 -25.65
N LYS A 198 -13.32 1.64 -24.52
CA LYS A 198 -12.25 1.57 -23.51
C LYS A 198 -10.97 0.96 -24.09
N LEU A 199 -11.09 -0.15 -24.84
CA LEU A 199 -9.96 -0.77 -25.51
C LEU A 199 -9.33 0.16 -26.56
N LYS A 200 -10.13 0.97 -27.27
CA LYS A 200 -9.61 1.95 -28.21
C LYS A 200 -8.81 3.04 -27.51
N ILE A 201 -9.32 3.59 -26.41
CA ILE A 201 -8.59 4.57 -25.61
C ILE A 201 -7.28 3.98 -25.09
N GLU A 202 -7.30 2.75 -24.58
CA GLU A 202 -6.10 2.08 -24.09
C GLU A 202 -5.04 1.94 -25.20
N ARG A 203 -5.45 1.48 -26.40
CA ARG A 203 -4.55 1.39 -27.55
C ARG A 203 -3.99 2.75 -27.96
N ASP A 204 -4.83 3.77 -28.04
CA ASP A 204 -4.40 5.13 -28.41
C ASP A 204 -3.41 5.70 -27.38
N LEU A 205 -3.62 5.43 -26.09
CA LEU A 205 -2.68 5.82 -25.03
C LEU A 205 -1.35 5.08 -25.15
N LEU A 206 -1.36 3.77 -25.43
CA LEU A 206 -0.15 2.99 -25.64
C LEU A 206 0.67 3.50 -26.83
N VAL A 207 0.00 3.79 -27.95
CA VAL A 207 0.66 4.36 -29.14
C VAL A 207 1.29 5.72 -28.81
N LYS A 208 0.59 6.60 -28.11
CA LYS A 208 1.14 7.89 -27.68
C LYS A 208 2.34 7.71 -26.74
N LEU A 209 2.27 6.74 -25.83
CA LEU A 209 3.37 6.43 -24.92
C LEU A 209 4.62 5.98 -25.69
N GLU A 210 4.45 5.10 -26.67
CA GLU A 210 5.53 4.61 -27.51
C GLU A 210 6.13 5.72 -28.39
N GLN A 211 5.28 6.59 -28.96
CA GLN A 211 5.71 7.76 -29.71
C GLN A 211 6.54 8.71 -28.84
N LEU A 212 6.04 9.08 -27.65
CA LEU A 212 6.77 9.93 -26.71
C LEU A 212 8.09 9.30 -26.29
N ARG A 213 8.09 8.00 -25.98
CA ARG A 213 9.32 7.27 -25.63
C ARG A 213 10.33 7.29 -26.77
N THR A 214 9.87 7.18 -28.01
CA THR A 214 10.72 7.24 -29.20
C THR A 214 11.30 8.64 -29.41
N GLN A 215 10.52 9.69 -29.15
CA GLN A 215 10.97 11.08 -29.23
C GLN A 215 11.94 11.47 -28.10
N VAL A 216 11.77 10.90 -26.91
CA VAL A 216 12.61 11.16 -25.74
C VAL A 216 13.98 10.49 -25.88
N ARG A 217 14.06 9.31 -26.50
CA ARG A 217 15.32 8.57 -26.68
C ARG A 217 16.48 9.40 -27.29
N PRO A 218 16.33 10.10 -28.42
CA PRO A 218 17.42 10.90 -28.98
C PRO A 218 17.81 12.08 -28.08
N LEU A 219 16.86 12.65 -27.32
CA LEU A 219 17.14 13.71 -26.35
C LEU A 219 17.94 13.19 -25.16
N GLU A 220 17.63 11.98 -24.68
CA GLU A 220 18.38 11.30 -23.63
C GLU A 220 19.81 10.99 -24.08
N GLU A 221 20.00 10.53 -25.32
CA GLU A 221 21.33 10.28 -25.89
C GLU A 221 22.15 11.57 -26.01
N MET A 222 21.56 12.66 -26.53
CA MET A 222 22.22 13.96 -26.60
C MET A 222 22.58 14.51 -25.21
N LYS A 223 21.66 14.40 -24.25
CA LYS A 223 21.92 14.80 -22.87
C LYS A 223 23.07 13.99 -22.27
N ALA A 224 23.09 12.67 -22.45
CA ALA A 224 24.14 11.81 -21.94
C ALA A 224 25.53 12.18 -22.51
N LEU A 225 25.59 12.57 -23.80
CA LEU A 225 26.83 13.05 -24.41
C LEU A 225 27.32 14.35 -23.77
N ILE A 226 26.41 15.31 -23.52
CA ILE A 226 26.75 16.58 -22.87
C ILE A 226 27.17 16.35 -21.42
N ASP A 227 26.42 15.53 -20.68
CA ASP A 227 26.71 15.22 -19.27
C ASP A 227 28.09 14.57 -19.14
N ALA A 228 28.46 13.65 -20.04
CA ALA A 228 29.79 13.04 -20.06
C ALA A 228 30.92 14.06 -20.34
N GLU A 229 30.69 15.04 -21.21
CA GLU A 229 31.65 16.12 -21.47
C GLU A 229 31.76 17.08 -20.27
N CYS A 230 30.64 17.41 -19.63
CA CYS A 230 30.60 18.22 -18.41
C CYS A 230 31.29 17.53 -17.23
N GLU A 231 31.12 16.22 -17.06
CA GLU A 231 31.78 15.43 -16.01
C GLU A 231 33.31 15.50 -16.18
N ARG A 232 33.82 15.26 -17.40
CA ARG A 232 35.26 15.39 -17.68
C ARG A 232 35.79 16.79 -17.40
N ARG A 233 35.02 17.83 -17.73
CA ARG A 233 35.40 19.22 -17.44
C ARG A 233 35.46 19.48 -15.94
N THR A 234 34.45 19.01 -15.21
CA THR A 234 34.35 19.14 -13.76
C THR A 234 35.50 18.41 -13.08
N ASP A 235 35.81 17.17 -13.50
CA ASP A 235 36.93 16.40 -12.98
C ASP A 235 38.26 17.11 -13.19
N ARG A 236 38.50 17.69 -14.38
CA ARG A 236 39.71 18.48 -14.63
C ARG A 236 39.79 19.71 -13.73
N LEU A 237 38.67 20.40 -13.50
CA LEU A 237 38.64 21.56 -12.60
C LEU A 237 38.89 21.17 -11.15
N LEU A 238 38.34 20.03 -10.70
CA LEU A 238 38.58 19.49 -9.36
C LEU A 238 40.06 19.12 -9.17
N TRP A 239 40.66 18.41 -10.13
CA TRP A 239 42.08 18.08 -10.11
C TRP A 239 42.97 19.32 -10.16
N LEU A 240 42.60 20.32 -10.98
CA LEU A 240 43.31 21.59 -11.05
C LEU A 240 43.23 22.34 -9.72
N GLY A 241 42.06 22.41 -9.10
CA GLY A 241 41.87 23.03 -7.79
C GLY A 241 42.72 22.35 -6.71
N MET A 242 42.73 21.01 -6.69
CA MET A 242 43.56 20.24 -5.76
C MET A 242 45.06 20.47 -5.99
N ALA A 243 45.51 20.47 -7.25
CA ALA A 243 46.91 20.76 -7.60
C ALA A 243 47.31 22.20 -7.23
N ALA A 244 46.42 23.18 -7.44
CA ALA A 244 46.65 24.58 -7.08
C ALA A 244 46.79 24.76 -5.56
N MET A 245 45.92 24.12 -4.76
CA MET A 245 46.03 24.14 -3.29
C MET A 245 47.34 23.50 -2.80
N GLY A 246 47.76 22.39 -3.42
CA GLY A 246 49.05 21.76 -3.13
C GLY A 246 50.25 22.63 -3.52
N ALA A 247 50.19 23.27 -4.69
CA ALA A 247 51.22 24.21 -5.15
C ALA A 247 51.31 25.43 -4.24
N GLN A 248 50.17 25.99 -3.81
CA GLN A 248 50.11 27.10 -2.85
C GLN A 248 50.82 26.75 -1.55
N MET A 249 50.56 25.56 -0.99
CA MET A 249 51.26 25.07 0.20
C MET A 249 52.77 24.91 -0.04
N GLY A 250 53.16 24.34 -1.19
CA GLY A 250 54.57 24.17 -1.55
C GLY A 250 55.33 25.48 -1.73
N VAL A 251 54.71 26.51 -2.32
CA VAL A 251 55.28 27.85 -2.48
C VAL A 251 55.52 28.48 -1.10
N TYR A 252 54.55 28.39 -0.18
CA TYR A 252 54.75 28.88 1.19
C TYR A 252 55.84 28.12 1.94
N ALA A 253 55.93 26.81 1.78
CA ALA A 253 57.00 26.01 2.38
C ALA A 253 58.38 26.43 1.85
N ARG A 254 58.51 26.65 0.53
CA ARG A 254 59.77 27.07 -0.09
C ARG A 254 60.18 28.47 0.37
N LEU A 255 59.26 29.43 0.41
CA LEU A 255 59.53 30.80 0.86
C LEU A 255 59.95 30.84 2.33
N THR A 256 59.24 30.13 3.21
CA THR A 256 59.45 30.13 4.67
C THR A 256 60.77 29.50 5.11
N TRP A 257 61.34 28.58 4.31
CA TRP A 257 62.54 27.83 4.71
C TRP A 257 63.83 28.24 4.01
N TRP A 258 63.76 28.93 2.87
CA TRP A 258 64.93 29.19 2.05
C TRP A 258 65.18 30.68 1.76
N GLU A 259 64.14 31.50 1.52
CA GLU A 259 64.34 32.92 1.21
C GLU A 259 63.92 33.87 2.33
N TYR A 260 62.96 33.50 3.18
CA TYR A 260 62.33 34.42 4.13
C TYR A 260 62.02 33.71 5.46
N SER A 261 62.31 34.38 6.58
CA SER A 261 61.93 33.90 7.92
C SER A 261 60.40 33.94 8.11
N TRP A 262 59.90 33.18 9.08
CA TRP A 262 58.46 33.07 9.36
C TRP A 262 57.78 34.44 9.64
N ASP A 263 58.52 35.40 10.22
CA ASP A 263 58.03 36.74 10.58
C ASP A 263 57.49 37.58 9.39
N ILE A 264 58.07 37.44 8.19
CA ILE A 264 57.59 38.16 7.00
C ILE A 264 56.46 37.41 6.28
N MET A 265 56.34 36.10 6.46
CA MET A 265 55.30 35.26 5.83
C MET A 265 53.99 35.25 6.61
N GLU A 266 54.04 35.53 7.92
CA GLU A 266 52.88 35.63 8.80
C GLU A 266 51.76 36.52 8.19
N PRO A 267 51.99 37.81 7.87
CA PRO A 267 50.92 38.66 7.30
C PRO A 267 50.41 38.17 5.94
N VAL A 268 51.26 37.56 5.10
CA VAL A 268 50.90 37.11 3.74
C VAL A 268 49.90 35.95 3.79
N THR A 269 50.11 35.01 4.70
CA THR A 269 49.19 33.87 4.88
C THR A 269 47.85 34.30 5.48
N TYR A 270 47.84 35.28 6.38
CA TYR A 270 46.60 35.89 6.89
C TYR A 270 45.76 36.52 5.78
N PHE A 271 46.36 37.33 4.90
CA PHE A 271 45.62 37.92 3.78
C PHE A 271 45.08 36.87 2.82
N THR A 272 45.83 35.80 2.56
CA THR A 272 45.41 34.77 1.61
C THR A 272 44.25 33.92 2.14
N THR A 273 44.28 33.56 3.42
CA THR A 273 43.17 32.83 4.06
C THR A 273 41.92 33.69 4.11
N TYR A 274 42.05 34.98 4.47
CA TYR A 274 40.92 35.90 4.48
C TYR A 274 40.34 36.14 3.08
N ALA A 275 41.17 36.26 2.05
CA ALA A 275 40.73 36.36 0.66
C ALA A 275 39.97 35.11 0.19
N THR A 276 40.42 33.92 0.60
CA THR A 276 39.73 32.65 0.29
C THR A 276 38.36 32.59 0.95
N VAL A 277 38.24 33.01 2.22
CA VAL A 277 36.96 33.10 2.93
C VAL A 277 36.02 34.09 2.25
N ILE A 278 36.50 35.30 1.92
CA ILE A 278 35.72 36.29 1.16
C ILE A 278 35.25 35.72 -0.17
N GLY A 279 36.13 35.03 -0.91
CA GLY A 279 35.79 34.37 -2.17
C GLY A 279 34.70 33.30 -2.01
N SER A 280 34.81 32.46 -0.99
CA SER A 280 33.81 31.43 -0.68
C SER A 280 32.45 32.03 -0.30
N PHE A 281 32.45 33.12 0.48
CA PHE A 281 31.22 33.85 0.83
C PHE A 281 30.63 34.58 -0.39
N GLY A 282 31.46 35.16 -1.25
CA GLY A 282 31.02 35.74 -2.52
C GLY A 282 30.38 34.71 -3.45
N TYR A 283 30.96 33.51 -3.53
CA TYR A 283 30.35 32.38 -4.24
C TYR A 283 28.99 32.02 -3.64
N TYR A 284 28.90 31.85 -2.32
CA TYR A 284 27.64 31.58 -1.61
C TYR A 284 26.56 32.64 -1.90
N LEU A 285 26.91 33.93 -1.91
CA LEU A 285 25.96 34.99 -2.22
C LEU A 285 25.46 34.92 -3.67
N LEU A 286 26.34 34.55 -4.61
CA LEU A 286 26.01 34.46 -6.02
C LEU A 286 25.15 33.24 -6.34
N THR A 287 25.49 32.07 -5.79
CA THR A 287 24.78 30.81 -6.07
C THR A 287 23.63 30.53 -5.12
N ARG A 288 23.57 31.21 -3.97
CA ARG A 288 22.57 31.03 -2.88
C ARG A 288 22.42 29.55 -2.48
N GLN A 289 23.52 28.80 -2.52
CA GLN A 289 23.64 27.39 -2.14
C GLN A 289 24.25 27.28 -0.76
#